data_AF-A0A9D5SH29-F1
#
_entry.id   AF-A0A9D5SH29-F1
#
_cell.length_a   1.000
_cell.length_b   1.000
_cell.length_c   1.000
_cell.angle_alpha   90.00
_cell.angle_beta   90.00
_cell.angle_gamma   90.00
#
_symmetry.space_group_name_H-M   'P 1'
#
loop_
_entity.id
_entity.type
_entity.pdbx_description
1 polymer ?
#
loop_
_entity_poly.entity_id
_entity_poly.type
_entity_poly.pdbx_seq_one_letter_code
_entity_poly.pdbx_strand_id
1 'polypeptide(L)'
;MDQNKIGKFIAEKRKEKGITQNELAERLGITDRAISKWENGRCLPDAGLIQDLCKTLGITVNDLFNGEVVDMKENEQKLEEHLLEMTKLKEERDRLLLRMEVVLGYGSTIFFFALIFAIAFLNLPEWVRGVLICGAVILYLIPVFYLIRIEQVAGYYECPDCHYRYVPSYKSVFFALHMGRTRKMKCPKCHKKAWQKKVIGK
;
A
#
# COMPACT_ATOMS: atom_id res chain seq x y z
N MET A 1 -22.50 -10.39 10.13
CA MET A 1 -22.85 -10.81 11.51
C MET A 1 -23.01 -12.32 11.52
N ASP A 2 -22.08 -13.03 12.16
CA ASP A 2 -22.11 -14.48 12.25
C ASP A 2 -22.74 -14.89 13.58
N GLN A 3 -23.97 -15.42 13.54
CA GLN A 3 -24.71 -15.80 14.75
C GLN A 3 -24.00 -16.92 15.52
N ASN A 4 -23.29 -17.82 14.83
CA ASN A 4 -22.52 -18.87 15.49
C ASN A 4 -21.32 -18.29 16.23
N LYS A 5 -20.64 -17.28 15.65
CA LYS A 5 -19.54 -16.57 16.32
C LYS A 5 -20.02 -15.87 17.59
N ILE A 6 -21.14 -15.13 17.50
CA ILE A 6 -21.76 -14.44 18.64
C ILE A 6 -22.16 -15.45 19.73
N GLY A 7 -22.82 -16.55 19.34
CA GLY A 7 -23.22 -17.59 20.28
C GLY A 7 -22.04 -18.20 21.05
N LYS A 8 -20.96 -18.55 20.32
CA LYS A 8 -19.72 -19.04 20.95
C LYS A 8 -19.11 -18.02 21.89
N PHE A 9 -19.11 -16.75 21.51
CA PHE A 9 -18.59 -15.66 22.35
C PHE A 9 -19.40 -15.46 23.64
N ILE A 10 -20.74 -15.53 23.57
CA ILE A 10 -21.63 -15.51 24.74
C ILE A 10 -21.27 -16.68 25.69
N ALA A 11 -21.12 -17.89 25.13
CA ALA A 11 -20.78 -19.08 25.90
C ALA A 11 -19.39 -18.98 26.56
N GLU A 12 -18.41 -18.43 25.84
CA GLU A 12 -17.05 -18.18 26.32
C GLU A 12 -17.07 -17.19 27.49
N LYS A 13 -17.70 -16.02 27.33
CA LYS A 13 -17.77 -15.01 28.39
C LYS A 13 -18.56 -15.48 29.61
N ARG A 14 -19.60 -16.29 29.41
CA ARG A 14 -20.31 -16.94 30.51
C ARG A 14 -19.37 -17.86 31.31
N LYS A 15 -18.60 -18.69 30.61
CA LYS A 15 -17.63 -19.63 31.24
C LYS A 15 -16.49 -18.90 31.94
N GLU A 16 -15.99 -17.79 31.38
CA GLU A 16 -14.99 -16.94 32.04
C GLU A 16 -15.49 -16.39 33.39
N LYS A 17 -16.79 -16.11 33.51
CA LYS A 17 -17.42 -15.73 34.78
C LYS A 17 -17.75 -16.90 35.72
N GLY A 18 -17.51 -18.14 35.29
CA GLY A 18 -17.74 -19.34 36.09
C GLY A 18 -19.22 -19.64 36.37
N ILE A 19 -20.16 -19.06 35.61
CA ILE A 19 -21.61 -19.25 35.84
C ILE A 19 -22.22 -20.26 34.87
N THR A 20 -23.27 -20.98 35.27
CA THR A 20 -23.99 -21.94 34.42
C THR A 20 -24.99 -21.25 33.47
N GLN A 21 -25.52 -21.97 32.47
CA GLN A 21 -26.59 -21.43 31.60
C GLN A 21 -27.84 -21.07 32.41
N ASN A 22 -28.18 -21.87 33.43
CA ASN A 22 -29.29 -21.60 34.34
C ASN A 22 -29.08 -20.31 35.15
N GLU A 23 -27.88 -20.13 35.71
CA GLU A 23 -27.55 -18.93 36.49
C GLU A 23 -27.56 -17.66 35.63
N LEU A 24 -27.09 -17.74 34.37
CA LEU A 24 -27.19 -16.63 33.44
C LEU A 24 -28.66 -16.32 33.09
N ALA A 25 -29.47 -17.36 32.90
CA ALA A 25 -30.90 -17.22 32.61
C ALA A 25 -31.66 -16.59 33.78
N GLU A 26 -31.39 -17.00 35.02
CA GLU A 26 -31.94 -16.39 36.24
C GLU A 26 -31.60 -14.91 36.35
N ARG A 27 -30.33 -14.53 36.12
CA ARG A 27 -29.89 -13.13 36.16
C ARG A 27 -30.58 -12.25 35.13
N LEU A 28 -30.98 -12.83 34.00
CA LEU A 28 -31.65 -12.13 32.90
C LEU A 28 -33.17 -12.30 32.92
N GLY A 29 -33.74 -13.04 33.87
CA GLY A 29 -35.18 -13.27 33.99
C GLY A 29 -35.78 -14.09 32.84
N ILE A 30 -35.02 -15.01 32.24
CA ILE A 30 -35.43 -15.83 31.10
C ILE A 30 -35.18 -17.32 31.34
N THR A 31 -35.57 -18.17 30.38
CA THR A 31 -35.30 -19.61 30.44
C THR A 31 -33.88 -19.95 29.96
N ASP A 32 -33.27 -20.94 30.58
CA ASP A 32 -32.01 -21.58 30.16
C ASP A 32 -32.02 -22.03 28.68
N ARG A 33 -33.18 -22.50 28.18
CA ARG A 33 -33.39 -22.85 26.76
C ARG A 33 -33.12 -21.68 25.81
N ALA A 34 -33.40 -20.44 26.23
CA ALA A 34 -33.12 -19.26 25.42
C ALA A 34 -31.61 -19.01 25.35
N ILE A 35 -30.91 -19.08 26.47
CA ILE A 35 -29.43 -19.02 26.52
C ILE A 35 -28.82 -20.09 25.62
N SER A 36 -29.31 -21.34 25.70
CA SER A 36 -28.82 -22.43 24.86
C SER A 36 -29.02 -22.16 23.36
N LYS A 37 -30.14 -21.55 22.95
CA LYS A 37 -30.35 -21.16 21.55
C LYS A 37 -29.38 -20.05 21.11
N TRP A 38 -29.10 -19.09 21.99
CA TRP A 38 -28.10 -18.04 21.71
C TRP A 38 -26.71 -18.63 21.57
N GLU A 39 -26.26 -19.43 22.54
CA GLU A 39 -24.92 -20.04 22.55
C GLU A 39 -24.67 -20.97 21.36
N ASN A 40 -25.72 -21.62 20.85
CA ASN A 40 -25.66 -22.48 19.67
C ASN A 40 -25.96 -21.75 18.35
N GLY A 41 -26.04 -20.41 18.35
CA GLY A 41 -26.26 -19.60 17.14
C GLY A 41 -27.62 -19.82 16.46
N ARG A 42 -28.62 -20.37 17.16
CA ARG A 42 -29.97 -20.63 16.61
C ARG A 42 -30.85 -19.38 16.56
N CYS A 43 -30.61 -18.43 17.47
CA CYS A 43 -31.24 -17.11 17.46
C CYS A 43 -30.36 -16.11 18.22
N LEU A 44 -30.64 -14.82 18.05
CA LEU A 44 -29.97 -13.74 18.76
C LEU A 44 -30.74 -13.33 20.03
N PRO A 45 -30.08 -12.67 21.00
CA PRO A 45 -30.78 -12.04 22.12
C PRO A 45 -31.72 -10.94 21.64
N ASP A 46 -32.89 -10.84 22.28
CA ASP A 46 -33.86 -9.78 22.00
C ASP A 46 -33.28 -8.41 22.33
N ALA A 47 -33.65 -7.37 21.57
CA ALA A 47 -33.10 -6.03 21.70
C ALA A 47 -33.19 -5.46 23.14
N GLY A 48 -34.26 -5.80 23.88
CA GLY A 48 -34.44 -5.41 25.28
C GLY A 48 -33.48 -6.09 26.26
N LEU A 49 -32.96 -7.27 25.94
CA LEU A 49 -32.07 -8.06 26.81
C LEU A 49 -30.58 -7.83 26.51
N ILE A 50 -30.26 -7.20 25.38
CA ILE A 50 -28.86 -7.01 24.94
C ILE A 50 -28.04 -6.22 25.96
N GLN A 51 -28.58 -5.12 26.52
CA GLN A 51 -27.84 -4.32 27.50
C GLN A 51 -27.58 -5.10 28.79
N ASP A 52 -28.57 -5.83 29.29
CA ASP A 52 -28.45 -6.57 30.54
C ASP A 52 -27.55 -7.80 30.38
N LEU A 53 -27.59 -8.46 29.22
CA LEU A 53 -26.64 -9.50 28.85
C LEU A 53 -25.21 -8.96 28.83
N CYS A 54 -24.98 -7.83 28.14
CA CYS A 54 -23.67 -7.19 28.05
C CYS A 54 -23.12 -6.81 29.44
N LYS A 55 -23.94 -6.19 30.30
CA LYS A 55 -23.57 -5.89 31.69
C LYS A 55 -23.25 -7.15 32.49
N THR A 56 -24.09 -8.18 32.39
CA THR A 56 -23.92 -9.44 33.12
C THR A 56 -22.64 -10.15 32.70
N LEU A 57 -22.27 -10.09 31.43
CA LEU A 57 -21.06 -10.71 30.87
C LEU A 57 -19.81 -9.80 30.91
N GLY A 58 -19.97 -8.50 31.20
CA GLY A 58 -18.87 -7.54 31.27
C GLY A 58 -18.28 -7.18 29.90
N ILE A 59 -19.10 -7.18 28.86
CA ILE A 59 -18.73 -6.85 27.48
C ILE A 59 -19.53 -5.65 26.97
N THR A 60 -19.09 -5.03 25.89
CA THR A 60 -19.88 -3.99 25.21
C THR A 60 -20.83 -4.61 24.17
N VAL A 61 -21.82 -3.82 23.74
CA VAL A 61 -22.72 -4.20 22.66
C VAL A 61 -21.95 -4.44 21.35
N ASN A 62 -20.88 -3.68 21.12
CA ASN A 62 -20.03 -3.85 19.94
C ASN A 62 -19.28 -5.19 19.98
N ASP A 63 -18.76 -5.58 21.15
CA ASP A 63 -18.11 -6.87 21.35
C ASP A 63 -19.07 -8.03 21.10
N LEU A 64 -20.30 -7.91 21.60
CA LEU A 64 -21.35 -8.91 21.40
C LEU A 64 -21.64 -9.13 19.92
N PHE A 65 -21.81 -8.05 19.13
CA PHE A 65 -22.14 -8.18 17.71
C PHE A 65 -20.96 -8.57 16.82
N ASN A 66 -19.73 -8.26 17.22
CA ASN A 66 -18.51 -8.71 16.55
C ASN A 66 -18.09 -10.13 16.98
N GLY A 67 -18.66 -10.64 18.09
CA GLY A 67 -18.37 -11.96 18.64
C GLY A 67 -16.94 -12.09 19.16
N GLU A 68 -16.31 -10.98 19.54
CA GLU A 68 -14.98 -10.88 20.12
C GLU A 68 -14.85 -9.53 20.83
N VAL A 69 -13.95 -9.43 21.83
CA VAL A 69 -13.67 -8.14 22.46
C VAL A 69 -12.93 -7.26 21.44
N VAL A 70 -13.54 -6.13 21.08
CA VAL A 70 -12.98 -5.18 20.14
C VAL A 70 -12.19 -4.16 20.94
N ASP A 71 -10.90 -4.45 21.20
CA ASP A 71 -10.03 -3.41 21.73
C ASP A 71 -9.73 -2.39 20.63
N MET A 72 -10.39 -1.24 20.70
CA MET A 72 -10.18 -0.14 19.76
C MET A 72 -8.71 0.30 19.73
N LYS A 73 -7.98 0.22 20.87
CA LYS A 73 -6.57 0.60 20.93
C LYS A 73 -5.68 -0.42 20.20
N GLU A 74 -5.97 -1.71 20.35
CA GLU A 74 -5.23 -2.76 19.64
C GLU A 74 -5.46 -2.67 18.12
N ASN A 75 -6.66 -2.32 17.68
CA ASN A 75 -6.96 -2.11 16.26
C ASN A 75 -6.29 -0.85 15.68
N GLU A 76 -6.26 0.24 16.44
CA GLU A 76 -5.51 1.46 16.06
C GLU A 76 -4.02 1.16 15.91
N GLN A 77 -3.43 0.44 16.87
CA GLN A 77 -2.02 0.01 16.81
C GLN A 77 -1.74 -0.86 15.59
N LYS A 78 -2.57 -1.89 15.33
CA LYS A 78 -2.43 -2.74 14.13
C LYS A 78 -2.55 -1.94 12.85
N LEU A 79 -3.45 -0.96 12.80
CA LEU A 79 -3.59 -0.08 11.64
C LEU A 79 -2.34 0.78 11.43
N GLU A 80 -1.82 1.39 12.50
CA GLU A 80 -0.58 2.17 12.44
C GLU A 80 0.62 1.32 12.00
N GLU A 81 0.76 0.11 12.55
CA GLU A 81 1.78 -0.86 12.15
C GLU A 81 1.68 -1.22 10.67
N HIS A 82 0.47 -1.54 10.19
CA HIS A 82 0.25 -1.83 8.76
C HIS A 82 0.53 -0.62 7.87
N LEU A 83 0.16 0.60 8.29
CA LEU A 83 0.48 1.81 7.53
C LEU A 83 2.00 2.03 7.45
N LEU A 84 2.73 1.84 8.55
CA LEU A 84 4.19 1.92 8.60
C LEU A 84 4.82 0.84 7.71
N GLU A 85 4.34 -0.38 7.75
CA GLU A 85 4.81 -1.48 6.89
C GLU A 85 4.61 -1.13 5.41
N MET A 86 3.41 -0.67 5.02
CA MET A 86 3.10 -0.27 3.66
C MET A 86 3.99 0.89 3.17
N THR A 87 4.32 1.85 4.04
CA THR A 87 5.28 2.91 3.69
C THR A 87 6.69 2.38 3.46
N LYS A 88 7.19 1.48 4.32
CA LYS A 88 8.52 0.87 4.17
C LYS A 88 8.62 0.05 2.89
N LEU A 89 7.62 -0.78 2.59
CA LEU A 89 7.55 -1.57 1.36
C LEU A 89 7.57 -0.67 0.11
N LYS A 90 6.84 0.45 0.13
CA LYS A 90 6.86 1.42 -0.96
C LYS A 90 8.25 2.04 -1.14
N GLU A 91 8.92 2.41 -0.05
CA GLU A 91 10.28 2.97 -0.10
C GLU A 91 11.32 1.96 -0.62
N GLU A 92 11.22 0.69 -0.22
CA GLU A 92 12.07 -0.38 -0.73
C GLU A 92 11.85 -0.63 -2.21
N ARG A 93 10.59 -0.69 -2.64
CA ARG A 93 10.22 -0.79 -4.05
C ARG A 93 10.78 0.38 -4.85
N ASP A 94 10.64 1.61 -4.37
CA ASP A 94 11.17 2.80 -5.05
C ASP A 94 12.71 2.76 -5.12
N ARG A 95 13.39 2.31 -4.04
CA ARG A 95 14.86 2.08 -4.06
C ARG A 95 15.27 0.99 -5.04
N LEU A 96 14.49 -0.08 -5.18
CA LEU A 96 14.73 -1.15 -6.14
C LEU A 96 14.57 -0.64 -7.58
N LEU A 97 13.47 0.06 -7.87
CA LEU A 97 13.22 0.65 -9.20
C LEU A 97 14.36 1.59 -9.63
N LEU A 98 14.83 2.45 -8.73
CA LEU A 98 15.94 3.37 -9.01
C LEU A 98 17.30 2.68 -9.16
N ARG A 99 17.50 1.48 -8.58
CA ARG A 99 18.68 0.65 -8.84
C ARG A 99 18.58 -0.01 -10.22
N MET A 100 17.42 -0.57 -10.53
CA MET A 100 17.15 -1.20 -11.83
C MET A 100 17.22 -0.20 -12.98
N GLU A 101 16.81 1.05 -12.77
CA GLU A 101 16.95 2.14 -13.74
C GLU A 101 18.39 2.30 -14.23
N VAL A 102 19.36 2.28 -13.30
CA VAL A 102 20.78 2.41 -13.64
C VAL A 102 21.27 1.24 -14.48
N VAL A 103 20.89 0.02 -14.10
CA VAL A 103 21.26 -1.22 -14.83
C VAL A 103 20.66 -1.22 -16.23
N LEU A 104 19.36 -0.94 -16.36
CA LEU A 104 18.65 -0.88 -17.63
C LEU A 104 19.15 0.26 -18.52
N GLY A 105 19.47 1.42 -17.94
CA GLY A 105 20.02 2.57 -18.66
C GLY A 105 21.38 2.29 -19.28
N TYR A 106 22.33 1.78 -18.49
CA TYR A 106 23.65 1.41 -19.03
C TYR A 106 23.56 0.24 -20.00
N GLY A 107 22.78 -0.81 -19.67
CA GLY A 107 22.61 -1.98 -20.53
C GLY A 107 22.04 -1.63 -21.90
N SER A 108 20.95 -0.85 -21.94
CA SER A 108 20.34 -0.40 -23.20
C SER A 108 21.26 0.51 -24.01
N THR A 109 22.04 1.37 -23.36
CA THR A 109 22.99 2.26 -24.03
C THR A 109 24.16 1.50 -24.65
N ILE A 110 24.74 0.54 -23.91
CA ILE A 110 25.81 -0.34 -24.42
C ILE A 110 25.29 -1.16 -25.60
N PHE A 111 24.11 -1.76 -25.46
CA PHE A 111 23.49 -2.55 -26.53
C PHE A 111 23.24 -1.73 -27.79
N PHE A 112 22.75 -0.50 -27.64
CA PHE A 112 22.53 0.41 -28.76
C PHE A 112 23.84 0.72 -29.49
N PHE A 113 24.92 1.09 -28.79
CA PHE A 113 26.20 1.36 -29.43
C PHE A 113 26.83 0.12 -30.07
N ALA A 114 26.72 -1.06 -29.43
CA ALA A 114 27.18 -2.31 -30.01
C ALA A 114 26.44 -2.64 -31.33
N LEU A 115 25.12 -2.40 -31.37
CA LEU A 115 24.31 -2.61 -32.57
C LEU A 115 24.69 -1.64 -33.69
N ILE A 116 24.85 -0.34 -33.39
CA ILE A 116 25.32 0.66 -34.36
C ILE A 116 26.71 0.30 -34.89
N PHE A 117 27.62 -0.09 -34.00
CA PHE A 117 28.96 -0.55 -34.38
C PHE A 117 28.87 -1.75 -35.32
N ALA A 118 28.12 -2.80 -34.98
CA ALA A 118 27.97 -3.96 -35.84
C ALA A 118 27.41 -3.59 -37.23
N ILE A 119 26.37 -2.75 -37.29
CA ILE A 119 25.77 -2.30 -38.56
C ILE A 119 26.79 -1.53 -39.44
N ALA A 120 27.72 -0.80 -38.83
CA ALA A 120 28.73 -0.03 -39.56
C ALA A 120 29.75 -0.92 -40.31
N PHE A 121 30.08 -2.11 -39.79
CA PHE A 121 31.06 -3.02 -40.39
C PHE A 121 30.46 -4.07 -41.32
N LEU A 122 29.14 -4.21 -41.38
CA LEU A 122 28.48 -5.13 -42.30
C LEU A 122 28.46 -4.53 -43.72
N ASN A 123 28.79 -5.37 -44.70
CA ASN A 123 28.72 -5.04 -46.12
C ASN A 123 27.26 -5.15 -46.61
N LEU A 124 26.47 -4.12 -46.32
CA LEU A 124 25.04 -4.03 -46.63
C LEU A 124 24.78 -2.89 -47.63
N PRO A 125 23.73 -2.99 -48.47
CA PRO A 125 23.27 -1.86 -49.26
C PRO A 125 22.91 -0.66 -48.36
N GLU A 126 23.22 0.55 -48.82
CA GLU A 126 23.08 1.77 -48.00
C GLU A 126 21.66 2.00 -47.47
N TRP A 127 20.64 1.68 -48.27
CA TRP A 127 19.25 1.83 -47.82
C TRP A 127 18.90 0.84 -46.69
N VAL A 128 19.42 -0.40 -46.74
CA VAL A 128 19.22 -1.42 -45.69
C VAL A 128 19.89 -0.94 -44.40
N ARG A 129 21.13 -0.44 -44.51
CA ARG A 129 21.86 0.13 -43.37
C ARG A 129 21.06 1.26 -42.71
N GLY A 130 20.51 2.17 -43.51
CA GLY A 130 19.65 3.26 -43.01
C GLY A 130 18.42 2.74 -42.24
N VAL A 131 17.70 1.76 -42.79
CA VAL A 131 16.53 1.15 -42.14
C VAL A 131 16.91 0.50 -40.80
N LEU A 132 18.02 -0.23 -40.74
CA LEU A 132 18.49 -0.88 -39.51
C LEU A 132 18.88 0.14 -38.43
N ILE A 133 19.53 1.25 -38.81
CA ILE A 133 19.86 2.34 -37.88
C ILE A 133 18.58 2.96 -37.32
N CYS A 134 17.58 3.26 -38.17
CA CYS A 134 16.30 3.78 -37.70
C CYS A 134 15.60 2.81 -36.74
N GLY A 135 15.61 1.51 -37.04
CA GLY A 135 15.08 0.47 -36.16
C GLY A 135 15.79 0.41 -34.81
N ALA A 136 17.13 0.49 -34.80
CA ALA A 136 17.95 0.52 -33.59
C ALA A 136 17.62 1.74 -32.71
N VAL A 137 17.41 2.92 -33.32
CA VAL A 137 17.01 4.14 -32.60
C VAL A 137 15.64 3.99 -31.98
N ILE A 138 14.65 3.47 -32.73
CA ILE A 138 13.29 3.23 -32.20
C ILE A 138 13.34 2.26 -31.02
N LEU A 139 14.10 1.17 -31.15
CA LEU A 139 14.28 0.18 -30.09
C LEU A 139 14.93 0.79 -28.84
N TYR A 140 15.88 1.71 -29.00
CA TYR A 140 16.53 2.43 -27.90
C TYR A 140 15.59 3.44 -27.21
N LEU A 141 14.66 4.05 -27.94
CA LEU A 141 13.71 5.01 -27.35
C LEU A 141 12.74 4.35 -26.36
N ILE A 142 12.34 3.09 -26.60
CA ILE A 142 11.40 2.35 -25.71
C ILE A 142 11.90 2.30 -24.26
N PRO A 143 13.11 1.78 -23.94
CA PRO A 143 13.62 1.78 -22.58
C PRO A 143 13.83 3.21 -22.06
N VAL A 144 14.27 4.17 -22.88
CA VAL A 144 14.40 5.57 -22.45
C VAL A 144 13.08 6.12 -21.92
N PHE A 145 11.96 5.89 -22.61
CA PHE A 145 10.64 6.31 -22.12
C PHE A 145 10.27 5.66 -20.78
N TYR A 146 10.56 4.37 -20.62
CA TYR A 146 10.30 3.63 -19.39
C TYR A 146 11.18 4.11 -18.21
N LEU A 147 12.46 4.40 -18.46
CA LEU A 147 13.39 4.94 -17.47
C LEU A 147 12.93 6.33 -16.97
N ILE A 148 12.50 7.20 -17.88
CA ILE A 148 11.95 8.51 -17.50
C ILE A 148 10.66 8.34 -16.68
N ARG A 149 9.84 7.33 -16.98
CA ARG A 149 8.67 7.01 -16.16
C ARG A 149 9.07 6.56 -14.75
N ILE A 150 10.05 5.67 -14.61
CA ILE A 150 10.59 5.28 -13.29
C ILE A 150 11.08 6.51 -12.54
N GLU A 151 11.89 7.36 -13.19
CA GLU A 151 12.43 8.58 -12.58
C GLU A 151 11.30 9.56 -12.19
N GLN A 152 10.17 9.56 -12.88
CA GLN A 152 9.02 10.37 -12.50
C GLN A 152 8.29 9.81 -11.26
N VAL A 153 8.08 8.50 -11.17
CA VAL A 153 7.16 7.91 -10.16
C VAL A 153 7.84 7.39 -8.91
N ALA A 154 9.13 7.04 -8.97
CA ALA A 154 9.86 6.49 -7.83
C ALA A 154 10.44 7.61 -6.95
N GLY A 155 9.93 7.73 -5.72
CA GLY A 155 10.31 8.76 -4.76
C GLY A 155 9.67 10.14 -5.03
N TYR A 156 10.19 11.14 -4.34
CA TYR A 156 9.75 12.54 -4.43
C TYR A 156 10.92 13.46 -4.75
N TYR A 157 10.65 14.63 -5.31
CA TYR A 157 11.62 15.71 -5.39
C TYR A 157 11.37 16.71 -4.28
N GLU A 158 12.42 17.09 -3.56
CA GLU A 158 12.38 18.10 -2.52
C GLU A 158 12.88 19.45 -3.07
N CYS A 159 12.07 20.49 -2.88
CA CYS A 159 12.47 21.86 -3.21
C CYS A 159 13.42 22.41 -2.14
N PRO A 160 14.61 22.93 -2.50
CA PRO A 160 15.57 23.45 -1.52
C PRO A 160 15.11 24.75 -0.83
N ASP A 161 14.21 25.51 -1.45
CA ASP A 161 13.75 26.80 -0.90
C ASP A 161 12.64 26.65 0.15
N CYS A 162 11.75 25.66 -0.01
CA CYS A 162 10.55 25.53 0.82
C CYS A 162 10.31 24.12 1.36
N HIS A 163 11.25 23.20 1.11
CA HIS A 163 11.22 21.78 1.51
C HIS A 163 9.96 21.01 1.08
N TYR A 164 9.19 21.56 0.14
CA TYR A 164 8.01 20.88 -0.37
C TYR A 164 8.41 19.67 -1.20
N ARG A 165 7.90 18.50 -0.82
CA ARG A 165 8.10 17.22 -1.48
C ARG A 165 6.91 16.89 -2.36
N TYR A 166 7.18 16.57 -3.62
CA TYR A 166 6.12 16.25 -4.57
C TYR A 166 6.64 15.33 -5.68
N VAL A 167 5.68 14.67 -6.34
CA VAL A 167 5.92 13.90 -7.56
C VAL A 167 5.72 14.85 -8.75
N PRO A 168 6.76 15.16 -9.54
CA PRO A 168 6.63 16.04 -10.70
C PRO A 168 5.81 15.37 -11.81
N SER A 169 5.31 16.19 -12.74
CA SER A 169 4.70 15.68 -13.96
C SER A 169 5.76 15.04 -14.87
N TYR A 170 5.33 14.11 -15.73
CA TYR A 170 6.21 13.50 -16.72
C TYR A 170 6.95 14.54 -17.57
N LYS A 171 6.22 15.53 -18.11
CA LYS A 171 6.79 16.60 -18.95
C LYS A 171 7.87 17.41 -18.21
N SER A 172 7.64 17.73 -16.94
CA SER A 172 8.64 18.46 -16.15
C SER A 172 9.92 17.65 -15.92
N VAL A 173 9.83 16.33 -15.77
CA VAL A 173 11.03 15.47 -15.63
C VAL A 173 11.76 15.33 -16.96
N PHE A 174 11.01 15.08 -18.04
CA PHE A 174 11.54 14.86 -19.38
C PHE A 174 12.34 16.07 -19.90
N PHE A 175 11.83 17.29 -19.72
CA PHE A 175 12.47 18.53 -20.22
C PHE A 175 13.41 19.20 -19.21
N ALA A 176 13.56 18.65 -18.00
CA ALA A 176 14.42 19.25 -16.99
C ALA A 176 15.88 18.92 -17.24
N LEU A 177 16.73 19.94 -17.10
CA LEU A 177 18.17 19.74 -16.93
C LEU A 177 18.42 18.85 -15.72
N HIS A 178 19.34 17.91 -15.86
CA HIS A 178 19.61 16.90 -14.84
C HIS A 178 21.10 16.66 -14.57
N MET A 179 21.38 16.29 -13.32
CA MET A 179 22.67 15.76 -12.89
C MET A 179 22.42 14.59 -11.95
N GLY A 180 22.62 13.37 -12.44
CA GLY A 180 22.16 12.15 -11.77
C GLY A 180 20.66 12.22 -11.45
N ARG A 181 20.32 12.07 -10.16
CA ARG A 181 18.93 12.14 -9.65
C ARG A 181 18.49 13.55 -9.21
N THR A 182 19.24 14.58 -9.58
CA THR A 182 18.82 15.98 -9.37
C THR A 182 18.28 16.56 -10.67
N ARG A 183 17.26 17.42 -10.55
CA ARG A 183 16.53 18.00 -11.69
C ARG A 183 16.28 19.48 -11.44
N LYS A 184 16.55 20.34 -12.42
CA LYS A 184 16.24 21.78 -12.33
C LYS A 184 14.80 22.03 -12.76
N MET A 185 13.92 22.27 -11.80
CA MET A 185 12.46 22.37 -12.02
C MET A 185 11.84 23.54 -11.24
N LYS A 186 10.67 24.00 -11.70
CA LYS A 186 9.85 25.00 -10.99
C LYS A 186 9.04 24.30 -9.90
N CYS A 187 9.20 24.71 -8.64
CA CYS A 187 8.42 24.17 -7.53
C CYS A 187 6.93 24.53 -7.68
N PRO A 188 5.98 23.59 -7.49
CA PRO A 188 4.56 23.89 -7.55
C PRO A 188 4.06 24.71 -6.36
N LYS A 189 4.76 24.71 -5.21
CA LYS A 189 4.37 25.44 -4.00
C LYS A 189 4.90 26.86 -3.96
N CYS A 190 6.23 27.05 -4.10
CA CYS A 190 6.86 28.38 -4.01
C CYS A 190 7.17 29.01 -5.38
N HIS A 191 6.91 28.30 -6.48
CA HIS A 191 7.11 28.77 -7.85
C HIS A 191 8.55 29.16 -8.25
N LYS A 192 9.53 28.98 -7.37
CA LYS A 192 10.96 29.17 -7.67
C LYS A 192 11.50 28.00 -8.51
N LYS A 193 12.38 28.30 -9.46
CA LYS A 193 13.15 27.29 -10.21
C LYS A 193 14.46 27.02 -9.47
N ALA A 194 14.65 25.79 -9.04
CA ALA A 194 15.86 25.36 -8.34
C ALA A 194 16.25 23.93 -8.72
N TRP A 195 17.47 23.52 -8.37
CA TRP A 195 17.89 22.13 -8.44
C TRP A 195 17.26 21.37 -7.29
N GLN A 196 16.37 20.45 -7.63
CA GLN A 196 15.61 19.66 -6.67
C GLN A 196 16.22 18.27 -6.61
N LYS A 197 16.40 17.76 -5.39
CA LYS A 197 17.01 16.45 -5.14
C LYS A 197 15.93 15.41 -4.92
N LYS A 198 16.12 14.22 -5.50
CA LYS A 198 15.27 13.07 -5.24
C LYS A 198 15.48 12.52 -3.81
N VAL A 199 14.37 12.28 -3.11
CA VAL A 199 14.30 11.70 -1.77
C VAL A 199 13.34 10.52 -1.77
N ILE A 200 13.62 9.54 -0.90
CA ILE A 200 12.77 8.37 -0.66
C ILE A 200 12.05 8.63 0.66
N GLY A 201 10.72 8.53 0.66
CA GLY A 201 9.88 8.93 1.79
C GLY A 201 9.27 10.33 1.61
N LYS A 202 8.03 10.48 2.09
CA LYS A 202 7.30 11.76 2.06
C LYS A 202 7.65 12.59 3.28
#